data_AF-A0A7G6E0I2-F1
#
_entry.id   AF-A0A7G6E0I2-F1
#
_cell.length_a   1.000
_cell.length_b   1.000
_cell.length_c   1.000
_cell.angle_alpha   90.00
_cell.angle_beta   90.00
_cell.angle_gamma   90.00
#
_symmetry.space_group_name_H-M   'P 1'
#
loop_
_entity.id
_entity.type
_entity.pdbx_description
1 polymer ?
#
loop_
_entity_poly.entity_id
_entity_poly.type
_entity_poly.pdbx_seq_one_letter_code
_entity_poly.pdbx_strand_id
1 'polypeptide(L)'
;MDNRLKGLVQLYAGEGKETYLAPLGMGLRAWGHGLKSCLLIYEIEMAVLETVTPIFTNCKAWLDVIDLRRKEKSESNIYLETMGVIRRTGYDIIMLGGFTNLLPCYTFYQKLFEELIKEKKQETELVFIGGLPPSEYLDYFALITKIEEI
;
A
#
# COMPACT_ATOMS: atom_id res chain seq x y z
N MET A 1 -10.40 8.93 -23.57
CA MET A 1 -9.31 8.12 -22.97
C MET A 1 -9.91 6.81 -22.52
N ASP A 2 -9.26 5.68 -22.81
CA ASP A 2 -9.76 4.36 -22.38
C ASP A 2 -9.63 4.24 -20.85
N ASN A 3 -10.75 4.20 -20.15
CA ASN A 3 -10.79 4.08 -18.68
C ASN A 3 -10.22 2.75 -18.18
N ARG A 4 -10.00 1.77 -19.07
CA ARG A 4 -9.50 0.42 -18.73
C ARG A 4 -8.05 0.38 -18.26
N LEU A 5 -7.25 1.40 -18.58
CA LEU A 5 -5.83 1.47 -18.20
C LEU A 5 -5.58 2.33 -16.95
N LYS A 6 -6.62 2.86 -16.30
CA LYS A 6 -6.46 3.73 -15.13
C LYS A 6 -6.32 2.87 -13.87
N GLY A 7 -5.14 2.90 -13.25
CA GLY A 7 -4.89 2.31 -11.94
C GLY A 7 -5.74 2.99 -10.87
N LEU A 8 -6.42 2.16 -10.07
CA LEU A 8 -7.38 2.61 -9.06
C LEU A 8 -6.68 2.97 -7.73
N VAL A 9 -7.45 3.58 -6.84
CA VAL A 9 -7.05 3.81 -5.46
C VAL A 9 -8.01 3.00 -4.58
N GLN A 10 -7.49 2.03 -3.85
CA GLN A 10 -8.28 1.10 -3.04
C GLN A 10 -7.92 1.22 -1.56
N LEU A 11 -8.87 0.89 -0.68
CA LEU A 11 -8.68 0.76 0.75
C LEU A 11 -9.13 -0.62 1.23
N TYR A 12 -8.25 -1.30 1.96
CA TYR A 12 -8.56 -2.49 2.76
C TYR A 12 -8.47 -2.10 4.23
N ALA A 13 -9.65 -1.87 4.82
CA ALA A 13 -9.83 -1.39 6.18
C ALA A 13 -10.13 -2.55 7.15
N GLY A 14 -9.50 -2.57 8.32
CA GLY A 14 -9.80 -3.50 9.42
C GLY A 14 -8.69 -3.54 10.47
N GLU A 15 -8.89 -4.34 11.52
CA GLU A 15 -7.97 -4.39 12.68
C GLU A 15 -7.10 -5.65 12.72
N GLY A 16 -7.42 -6.68 11.93
CA GLY A 16 -6.70 -7.97 11.91
C GLY A 16 -5.73 -8.15 10.75
N LYS A 17 -4.85 -9.16 10.85
CA LYS A 17 -3.88 -9.60 9.83
C LYS A 17 -4.49 -9.87 8.45
N GLU A 18 -5.78 -10.21 8.40
CA GLU A 18 -6.56 -10.52 7.22
C GLU A 18 -6.62 -9.32 6.27
N THR A 19 -6.51 -8.09 6.80
CA THR A 19 -6.44 -6.84 6.03
C THR A 19 -5.25 -6.78 5.08
N TYR A 20 -4.16 -7.47 5.42
CA TYR A 20 -2.97 -7.54 4.57
C TYR A 20 -3.07 -8.70 3.57
N LEU A 21 -3.72 -9.82 3.93
CA LEU A 21 -3.73 -11.03 3.10
C LEU A 21 -4.41 -10.80 1.74
N ALA A 22 -5.54 -10.07 1.70
CA ALA A 22 -6.24 -9.79 0.44
C ALA A 22 -5.41 -8.92 -0.53
N PRO A 23 -4.87 -7.76 -0.12
CA PRO A 23 -3.90 -6.99 -0.92
C PRO A 23 -2.69 -7.82 -1.38
N LEU A 24 -2.11 -8.63 -0.50
CA LEU A 24 -0.94 -9.44 -0.84
C LEU A 24 -1.27 -10.52 -1.88
N GLY A 25 -2.44 -11.15 -1.77
CA GLY A 25 -2.97 -12.06 -2.80
C GLY A 25 -3.23 -11.35 -4.14
N MET A 26 -3.61 -10.08 -4.11
CA MET A 26 -3.75 -9.25 -5.31
C MET A 26 -2.38 -8.98 -5.96
N GLY A 27 -1.38 -8.58 -5.18
CA GLY A 27 -0.01 -8.42 -5.67
C GLY A 27 0.53 -9.71 -6.30
N LEU A 28 0.28 -10.85 -5.66
CA LEU A 28 0.63 -12.18 -6.18
C LEU A 28 -0.07 -12.51 -7.50
N ARG A 29 -1.37 -12.21 -7.61
CA ARG A 29 -2.13 -12.39 -8.85
C ARG A 29 -1.56 -11.53 -9.97
N ALA A 30 -1.27 -10.26 -9.70
CA ALA A 30 -0.69 -9.34 -10.67
C ALA A 30 0.66 -9.85 -11.18
N TRP A 31 1.50 -10.35 -10.27
CA TRP A 31 2.75 -11.00 -10.66
C TRP A 31 2.55 -12.23 -11.55
N GLY A 32 1.54 -13.08 -11.28
CA GLY A 32 1.19 -14.20 -12.15
C GLY A 32 0.84 -13.79 -13.59
N HIS A 33 0.47 -12.52 -13.79
CA HIS A 33 0.22 -11.91 -15.10
C HIS A 33 1.42 -11.10 -15.65
N GLY A 34 2.59 -11.20 -15.03
CA GLY A 34 3.82 -10.50 -15.46
C GLY A 34 3.89 -9.03 -15.03
N LEU A 35 3.01 -8.60 -14.12
CA LEU A 35 3.00 -7.23 -13.57
C LEU A 35 3.95 -7.12 -12.37
N LYS A 36 4.38 -5.90 -12.08
CA LYS A 36 5.29 -5.60 -10.98
C LYS A 36 4.51 -5.08 -9.77
N SER A 37 4.76 -5.70 -8.62
CA SER A 37 4.12 -5.32 -7.35
C SER A 37 5.15 -4.84 -6.32
N CYS A 38 4.75 -3.89 -5.48
CA CYS A 38 5.56 -3.38 -4.37
C CYS A 38 4.71 -3.25 -3.10
N LEU A 39 5.29 -3.58 -1.95
CA LEU A 39 4.73 -3.34 -0.62
C LEU A 39 5.62 -2.34 0.13
N LEU A 40 5.07 -1.19 0.45
CA LEU A 40 5.64 -0.20 1.35
C LEU A 40 5.05 -0.43 2.75
N ILE A 41 5.90 -0.68 3.74
CA ILE A 41 5.47 -0.99 5.10
C ILE A 41 5.70 0.23 6.00
N TYR A 42 4.63 0.93 6.38
CA TYR A 42 4.69 2.03 7.35
C TYR A 42 4.41 1.54 8.77
N GLU A 43 3.46 0.61 8.86
CA GLU A 43 3.14 -0.16 10.04
C GLU A 43 2.73 -1.56 9.57
N ILE A 44 3.18 -2.58 10.30
CA ILE A 44 2.73 -3.96 10.05
C ILE A 44 2.71 -4.70 11.37
N GLU A 45 1.67 -5.51 11.52
CA GLU A 45 1.61 -6.47 12.60
C GLU A 45 2.62 -7.60 12.33
N MET A 46 3.43 -7.95 13.33
CA MET A 46 4.50 -8.95 13.18
C MET A 46 3.98 -10.31 12.67
N ALA A 47 2.76 -10.70 13.06
CA ALA A 47 2.11 -11.93 12.62
C ALA A 47 1.86 -11.99 11.10
N VAL A 48 1.63 -10.83 10.46
CA VAL A 48 1.52 -10.76 8.99
C VAL A 48 2.87 -11.10 8.38
N LEU A 49 3.95 -10.43 8.80
CA LEU A 49 5.30 -10.69 8.30
C LEU A 49 5.67 -12.17 8.40
N GLU A 50 5.36 -12.83 9.52
CA GLU A 50 5.64 -14.27 9.69
C GLU A 50 4.87 -15.16 8.71
N THR A 51 3.64 -14.76 8.37
CA THR A 51 2.79 -15.49 7.42
C THR A 51 3.28 -15.31 5.98
N VAL A 52 3.67 -14.09 5.62
CA VAL A 52 4.04 -13.78 4.22
C VAL A 52 5.52 -13.97 3.91
N THR A 53 6.41 -13.90 4.90
CA THR A 53 7.86 -14.11 4.70
C THR A 53 8.17 -15.44 4.01
N PRO A 54 7.59 -16.59 4.41
CA PRO A 54 7.81 -17.88 3.73
C PRO A 54 7.31 -17.91 2.28
N ILE A 55 6.22 -17.19 2.01
CA ILE A 55 5.65 -17.05 0.67
C ILE A 55 6.64 -16.24 -0.19
N PHE A 56 7.09 -15.09 0.32
CA PHE A 56 7.94 -14.15 -0.42
C PHE A 56 9.42 -14.56 -0.56
N THR A 57 9.98 -15.28 0.40
CA THR A 57 11.40 -15.68 0.38
C THR A 57 11.74 -16.69 -0.73
N ASN A 58 10.79 -17.52 -1.14
CA ASN A 58 10.99 -18.49 -2.22
C ASN A 58 10.81 -17.90 -3.63
N CYS A 59 10.34 -16.66 -3.72
CA CYS A 59 9.92 -16.06 -4.97
C CYS A 59 10.46 -14.64 -5.14
N LYS A 60 11.72 -14.38 -4.72
CA LYS A 60 12.42 -13.07 -4.72
C LYS A 60 12.29 -12.15 -5.97
N ALA A 61 11.67 -12.59 -7.06
CA ALA A 61 11.47 -11.83 -8.29
C ALA A 61 10.11 -11.10 -8.40
N TRP A 62 9.20 -11.19 -7.42
CA TRP A 62 7.79 -10.81 -7.61
C TRP A 62 7.24 -9.59 -6.84
N LEU A 63 7.84 -9.25 -5.70
CA LEU A 63 7.35 -8.26 -4.75
C LEU A 63 8.54 -7.62 -4.06
N ASP A 64 8.72 -6.32 -4.31
CA ASP A 64 9.66 -5.53 -3.55
C ASP A 64 9.01 -5.07 -2.25
N VAL A 65 9.62 -5.44 -1.12
CA VAL A 65 9.17 -5.05 0.22
C VAL A 65 10.12 -4.00 0.77
N ILE A 66 9.59 -2.80 1.02
CA ILE A 66 10.36 -1.67 1.54
C ILE A 66 9.82 -1.31 2.92
N ASP A 67 10.67 -1.49 3.93
CA ASP A 67 10.34 -1.17 5.32
C ASP A 67 10.57 0.32 5.60
N LEU A 68 9.49 1.05 5.89
CA LEU A 68 9.44 2.48 6.17
C LEU A 68 9.07 2.77 7.64
N ARG A 69 9.10 1.77 8.52
CA ARG A 69 8.75 1.94 9.93
C ARG A 69 9.65 2.97 10.61
N ARG A 70 9.04 3.81 11.45
CA ARG A 70 9.67 5.00 12.08
C ARG A 70 10.81 4.72 13.06
N LYS A 71 10.98 3.49 13.58
CA LYS A 71 11.99 3.23 14.63
C LYS A 71 13.41 3.63 14.23
N GLU A 72 13.70 3.73 12.92
CA GLU A 72 15.03 4.08 12.41
C GLU A 72 15.02 5.13 11.28
N LYS A 73 13.85 5.59 10.80
CA LYS A 73 13.74 6.50 9.63
C LYS A 73 13.09 7.85 9.96
N SER A 74 13.70 8.93 9.48
CA SER A 74 13.13 10.28 9.50
C SER A 74 11.99 10.43 8.49
N GLU A 75 11.09 11.40 8.69
CA GLU A 75 10.03 11.73 7.73
C GLU A 75 10.59 12.04 6.33
N SER A 76 11.73 12.73 6.25
CA SER A 76 12.41 13.01 4.99
C SER A 76 12.83 11.73 4.27
N ASN A 77 13.35 10.73 4.99
CA ASN A 77 13.74 9.45 4.38
C ASN A 77 12.51 8.68 3.91
N ILE A 78 11.44 8.64 4.71
CA ILE A 78 10.17 8.01 4.35
C ILE A 78 9.61 8.67 3.08
N TYR A 79 9.62 10.00 3.01
CA TYR A 79 9.18 10.76 1.84
C TYR A 79 10.00 10.40 0.59
N LEU A 80 11.32 10.44 0.68
CA LEU A 80 12.20 10.19 -0.46
C LEU A 80 12.05 8.77 -1.00
N GLU A 81 11.97 7.76 -0.12
CA GLU A 81 11.77 6.38 -0.53
C GLU A 81 10.39 6.16 -1.14
N THR A 82 9.33 6.65 -0.47
CA THR A 82 7.96 6.54 -0.96
C THR A 82 7.81 7.19 -2.33
N MET A 83 8.22 8.45 -2.47
CA MET A 83 8.07 9.18 -3.72
C MET A 83 9.02 8.69 -4.81
N GLY A 84 10.17 8.12 -4.43
CA GLY A 84 11.05 7.39 -5.34
C GLY A 84 10.32 6.21 -5.98
N VAL A 85 9.61 5.43 -5.17
CA VAL A 85 8.78 4.31 -5.62
C VAL A 85 7.64 4.82 -6.52
N ILE A 86 6.78 5.71 -6.02
CA ILE A 86 5.63 6.24 -6.76
C ILE A 86 6.04 6.81 -8.13
N ARG A 87 7.11 7.60 -8.20
CA ARG A 87 7.48 8.34 -9.42
C ARG A 87 8.34 7.53 -10.40
N ARG A 88 9.25 6.67 -9.92
CA ARG A 88 10.39 6.19 -10.73
C ARG A 88 10.39 4.71 -11.07
N THR A 89 9.68 3.88 -10.32
CA THR A 89 9.93 2.42 -10.35
C THR A 89 9.04 1.62 -11.31
N GLY A 90 7.96 2.23 -11.81
CA GLY A 90 7.10 1.59 -12.81
C GLY A 90 6.41 0.33 -12.30
N TYR A 91 6.11 0.25 -11.00
CA TYR A 91 5.21 -0.75 -10.46
C TYR A 91 3.79 -0.53 -10.98
N ASP A 92 3.13 -1.62 -11.29
CA ASP A 92 1.72 -1.62 -11.68
C ASP A 92 0.82 -1.56 -10.45
N ILE A 93 1.25 -2.17 -9.32
CA ILE A 93 0.53 -2.14 -8.04
C ILE A 93 1.47 -1.79 -6.89
N ILE A 94 1.07 -0.81 -6.08
CA ILE A 94 1.78 -0.39 -4.88
C ILE A 94 0.85 -0.51 -3.68
N MET A 95 1.21 -1.39 -2.75
CA MET A 95 0.50 -1.62 -1.50
C MET A 95 1.13 -0.79 -0.38
N LEU A 96 0.33 -0.03 0.35
CA LEU A 96 0.77 0.86 1.43
C LEU A 96 0.30 0.30 2.78
N GLY A 97 1.11 -0.58 3.35
CA GLY A 97 0.86 -1.32 4.58
C GLY A 97 0.84 -0.42 5.81
N GLY A 98 -0.31 -0.37 6.48
CA GLY A 98 -0.52 0.39 7.72
C GLY A 98 -0.55 1.91 7.54
N PHE A 99 -0.65 2.39 6.30
CA PHE A 99 -0.57 3.83 6.02
C PHE A 99 -1.76 4.60 6.59
N THR A 100 -2.97 4.08 6.46
CA THR A 100 -4.20 4.81 6.86
C THR A 100 -4.31 5.00 8.37
N ASN A 101 -3.69 4.14 9.18
CA ASN A 101 -3.56 4.30 10.62
C ASN A 101 -2.87 5.61 11.04
N LEU A 102 -2.01 6.12 10.15
CA LEU A 102 -1.16 7.27 10.42
C LEU A 102 -1.83 8.60 10.06
N LEU A 103 -2.87 8.58 9.22
CA LEU A 103 -3.58 9.76 8.75
C LEU A 103 -4.19 10.60 9.89
N PRO A 104 -4.89 10.02 10.89
CA PRO A 104 -5.48 10.80 11.99
C PRO A 104 -4.42 11.43 12.90
N CYS A 105 -3.23 10.84 12.97
CA CYS A 105 -2.24 11.14 14.00
C CYS A 105 -1.17 12.13 13.56
N TYR A 106 -0.95 12.29 12.25
CA TYR A 106 0.27 12.94 11.77
C TYR A 106 0.04 13.75 10.48
N THR A 107 0.22 15.06 10.56
CA THR A 107 0.13 15.99 9.41
C THR A 107 1.06 15.62 8.25
N PHE A 108 2.22 15.03 8.54
CA PHE A 108 3.14 14.55 7.51
C PHE A 108 2.47 13.52 6.58
N TYR A 109 1.78 12.53 7.13
CA TYR A 109 1.15 11.47 6.33
C TYR A 109 -0.10 11.96 5.59
N GLN A 110 -0.80 12.97 6.12
CA GLN A 110 -1.90 13.63 5.42
C GLN A 110 -1.39 14.31 4.14
N LYS A 111 -0.31 15.10 4.23
CA LYS A 111 0.33 15.72 3.06
C LYS A 111 0.88 14.68 2.08
N LEU A 112 1.53 13.64 2.61
CA LEU A 112 2.06 12.56 1.79
C LEU A 112 0.93 11.90 1.00
N PHE A 113 -0.20 11.57 1.62
CA PHE A 113 -1.36 10.96 0.97
C PHE A 113 -1.85 11.74 -0.26
N GLU A 114 -2.02 13.06 -0.12
CA GLU A 114 -2.42 13.93 -1.21
C GLU A 114 -1.41 13.87 -2.37
N GLU A 115 -0.11 13.89 -2.05
CA GLU A 115 0.95 13.74 -3.05
C GLU A 115 0.94 12.37 -3.72
N LEU A 116 0.70 11.28 -2.98
CA LEU A 116 0.65 9.93 -3.57
C LEU A 116 -0.43 9.83 -4.66
N ILE A 117 -1.63 10.34 -4.36
CA ILE A 117 -2.77 10.27 -5.28
C ILE A 117 -2.52 11.15 -6.50
N LYS A 118 -1.93 12.33 -6.30
CA LYS A 118 -1.65 13.27 -7.37
C LYS A 118 -0.52 12.81 -8.29
N GLU A 119 0.52 12.20 -7.72
CA GLU A 119 1.80 11.95 -8.40
C GLU A 119 1.93 10.52 -8.92
N LYS A 120 1.05 9.59 -8.53
CA LYS A 120 1.05 8.24 -9.10
C LYS A 120 0.90 8.29 -10.61
N LYS A 121 1.53 7.33 -11.30
CA LYS A 121 1.28 7.13 -12.72
C LYS A 121 -0.18 6.76 -12.96
N GLN A 122 -0.68 7.07 -14.16
CA GLN A 122 -2.09 6.85 -14.48
C GLN A 122 -2.46 5.37 -14.36
N GLU A 123 -1.57 4.49 -14.79
CA GLU A 123 -1.66 3.04 -14.81
C GLU A 123 -1.37 2.37 -13.46
N THR A 124 -0.65 3.04 -12.56
CA THR A 124 -0.30 2.48 -11.25
C THR A 124 -1.50 2.46 -10.32
N GLU A 125 -1.78 1.30 -9.76
CA GLU A 125 -2.77 1.07 -8.73
C GLU A 125 -2.17 1.29 -7.33
N LEU A 126 -2.89 2.01 -6.48
CA LEU A 126 -2.54 2.19 -5.07
C LEU A 126 -3.52 1.42 -4.20
N VAL A 127 -3.00 0.60 -3.31
CA VAL A 127 -3.79 -0.21 -2.37
C VAL A 127 -3.38 0.17 -0.95
N PHE A 128 -4.22 0.96 -0.28
CA PHE A 128 -4.02 1.35 1.10
C PHE A 128 -4.53 0.27 2.04
N ILE A 129 -3.78 0.02 3.11
CA ILE A 129 -4.07 -1.02 4.12
C ILE A 129 -3.99 -0.38 5.50
N GLY A 130 -4.93 -0.70 6.38
CA GLY A 130 -4.94 -0.26 7.77
C GLY A 130 -6.35 -0.11 8.31
N GLY A 131 -6.58 0.80 9.24
CA GLY A 131 -7.88 1.17 9.77
C GLY A 131 -8.65 2.08 8.81
N LEU A 132 -9.93 2.27 9.10
CA LEU A 132 -10.78 3.20 8.35
C LEU A 132 -10.32 4.65 8.62
N PRO A 133 -9.93 5.42 7.59
CA PRO A 133 -9.50 6.80 7.77
C PRO A 133 -10.71 7.72 8.05
N PRO A 134 -10.47 8.98 8.45
CA PRO A 134 -11.52 9.98 8.58
C PRO A 134 -12.36 10.10 7.30
N SER A 135 -13.63 10.47 7.44
CA SER A 135 -14.61 10.44 6.34
C SER A 135 -14.20 11.27 5.12
N GLU A 136 -13.46 12.36 5.33
CA GLU A 136 -12.91 13.22 4.27
C GLU A 136 -11.98 12.49 3.28
N TYR A 137 -11.40 11.35 3.68
CA TYR A 137 -10.54 10.55 2.81
C TYR A 137 -11.30 9.51 2.00
N LEU A 138 -12.55 9.18 2.35
CA LEU A 138 -13.26 8.05 1.77
C LEU A 138 -13.56 8.26 0.28
N ASP A 139 -13.83 9.50 -0.14
CA ASP A 139 -14.13 9.85 -1.52
C ASP A 139 -12.93 9.70 -2.48
N TYR A 140 -11.72 9.54 -1.95
CA TYR A 140 -10.52 9.29 -2.76
C TYR A 140 -10.40 7.83 -3.21
N PHE A 141 -11.12 6.91 -2.58
CA PHE A 141 -11.03 5.49 -2.87
C PHE A 141 -12.12 5.05 -3.86
N ALA A 142 -11.70 4.42 -4.95
CA ALA A 142 -12.61 3.78 -5.90
C ALA A 142 -13.22 2.49 -5.33
N LEU A 143 -12.54 1.85 -4.38
CA LEU A 143 -13.01 0.68 -3.66
C LEU A 143 -12.61 0.78 -2.18
N ILE A 144 -13.58 0.51 -1.32
CA ILE A 144 -13.36 0.36 0.12
C ILE A 144 -13.87 -1.03 0.52
N THR A 145 -12.96 -1.86 1.02
CA THR A 145 -13.28 -3.16 1.60
C THR A 145 -13.06 -3.06 3.10
N LYS A 146 -14.12 -3.29 3.88
CA LYS A 146 -14.00 -3.43 5.34
C LYS A 146 -13.97 -4.92 5.68
N ILE A 147 -12.91 -5.37 6.34
CA ILE A 147 -12.75 -6.74 6.83
C ILE A 147 -13.09 -6.72 8.31
N GLU A 148 -14.16 -7.41 8.67
CA GLU A 148 -14.60 -7.56 10.06
C GLU A 148 -14.19 -8.95 10.56
N GLU A 149 -13.63 -9.00 11.77
CA GLU A 149 -13.36 -10.24 12.48
C GLU A 149 -14.69 -10.80 13.01
N ILE A 150 -14.91 -12.11 12.86
CA ILE A 150 -16.14 -12.82 13.27
C ILE A 150 -15.82 -13.76 14.43
#